data_AF-A0A0K8J7Q5-F1
#
_entry.id   AF-A0A0K8J7Q5-F1
#
_cell.length_a   1.000
_cell.length_b   1.000
_cell.length_c   1.000
_cell.angle_alpha   90.00
_cell.angle_beta   90.00
_cell.angle_gamma   90.00
#
_symmetry.space_group_name_H-M   'P 1'
#
loop_
_entity.id
_entity.type
_entity.pdbx_description
1 polymer ?
#
loop_
_entity_poly.entity_id
_entity_poly.type
_entity_poly.pdbx_seq_one_letter_code
_entity_poly.pdbx_strand_id
1 'polypeptide(L)'
;MKNNYRRVNITLTDEEKKQLLEEIIYYFETERDEKLGIIGSESILDFFMDTLGVTIYNRALDDAKLWLSKRMEENEADYYALYK
;
A
#
# COMPACT_ATOMS: atom_id res chain seq x y z
N MET A 1 -23.72 -8.27 -8.08
CA MET A 1 -23.60 -6.94 -7.44
C MET A 1 -22.17 -6.47 -7.63
N LYS A 2 -21.93 -5.49 -8.52
CA LYS A 2 -20.58 -4.94 -8.74
C LYS A 2 -20.32 -3.93 -7.63
N ASN A 3 -19.39 -4.27 -6.73
CA ASN A 3 -19.00 -3.41 -5.63
C ASN A 3 -18.24 -2.20 -6.20
N ASN A 4 -18.90 -1.04 -6.24
CA ASN A 4 -18.29 0.24 -6.60
C ASN A 4 -17.50 0.81 -5.41
N TYR A 5 -16.55 0.04 -4.86
CA TYR A 5 -15.59 0.62 -3.93
C TYR A 5 -14.59 1.45 -4.74
N ARG A 6 -14.47 2.72 -4.33
CA ARG A 6 -13.51 3.72 -4.81
C ARG A 6 -12.23 3.08 -5.32
N ARG A 7 -11.94 3.22 -6.62
CA ARG A 7 -10.60 2.92 -7.13
C ARG A 7 -9.63 3.85 -6.43
N VAL A 8 -8.89 3.32 -5.47
CA VAL A 8 -7.69 3.99 -4.97
C VAL A 8 -6.68 3.89 -6.11
N ASN A 9 -6.34 5.02 -6.71
CA ASN A 9 -5.25 5.07 -7.66
C ASN A 9 -3.94 5.08 -6.88
N ILE A 10 -3.39 3.89 -6.63
CA ILE A 10 -2.02 3.74 -6.14
C ILE A 10 -1.13 3.92 -7.36
N THR A 11 -0.46 5.06 -7.45
CA THR A 11 0.46 5.38 -8.55
C THR A 11 1.89 5.23 -8.03
N LEU A 12 2.66 4.37 -8.69
CA LEU A 12 4.10 4.25 -8.46
C LEU A 12 4.86 5.23 -9.33
N THR A 13 6.00 5.71 -8.86
CA THR A 13 6.98 6.38 -9.74
C THR A 13 7.64 5.38 -10.67
N ASP A 14 8.27 5.87 -11.74
CA ASP A 14 8.99 5.01 -12.68
C ASP A 14 10.14 4.26 -11.99
N GLU A 15 10.84 4.92 -11.06
CA GLU A 15 11.89 4.30 -10.25
C GLU A 15 11.34 3.21 -9.31
N GLU A 16 10.24 3.48 -8.60
CA GLU A 16 9.59 2.50 -7.72
C GLU A 16 9.11 1.28 -8.51
N LYS A 17 8.45 1.52 -9.65
CA LYS A 17 7.98 0.45 -10.54
C LYS A 17 9.16 -0.39 -11.00
N LYS A 18 10.23 0.24 -11.50
CA LYS A 18 11.43 -0.47 -11.96
C LYS A 18 12.03 -1.34 -10.85
N GLN A 19 12.19 -0.80 -9.64
CA GLN A 19 12.73 -1.54 -8.52
C GLN A 19 11.85 -2.77 -8.18
N LEU A 20 10.54 -2.60 -8.12
CA LEU A 20 9.62 -3.72 -7.84
C LEU A 20 9.65 -4.79 -8.93
N LEU A 21 9.79 -4.40 -10.20
CA LEU A 21 9.93 -5.37 -11.28
C LEU A 21 11.24 -6.17 -11.16
N GLU A 22 12.34 -5.52 -10.81
CA GLU A 22 13.63 -6.19 -10.58
C GLU A 22 13.54 -7.18 -9.40
N GLU A 23 12.89 -6.80 -8.31
CA GLU A 23 12.65 -7.69 -7.15
C GLU A 23 11.76 -8.89 -7.51
N ILE A 24 10.71 -8.69 -8.31
CA ILE A 24 9.85 -9.79 -8.78
C ILE A 24 10.66 -10.75 -9.64
N ILE A 25 11.44 -10.25 -10.60
CA ILE A 25 12.29 -11.10 -11.46
C ILE A 25 13.28 -11.88 -10.60
N TYR A 26 13.96 -11.20 -9.67
CA TYR A 26 14.93 -11.80 -8.78
C TYR A 26 14.30 -12.91 -7.93
N TYR A 27 13.17 -12.64 -7.28
CA TYR A 27 12.47 -13.64 -6.46
C TYR A 27 12.10 -14.90 -7.24
N PHE A 28 11.60 -14.78 -8.47
CA PHE A 28 11.26 -15.94 -9.29
C PHE A 28 12.50 -16.70 -9.76
N GLU A 29 13.59 -16.00 -10.09
CA GLU A 29 14.84 -16.65 -10.47
C GLU A 29 15.45 -17.41 -9.28
N THR A 30 15.45 -16.85 -8.07
CA THR A 30 16.08 -17.48 -6.90
C THR A 30 15.21 -18.54 -6.24
N GLU A 31 13.92 -18.27 -6.04
CA GLU A 31 13.04 -19.15 -5.27
C GLU A 31 12.33 -20.19 -6.14
N ARG A 32 12.26 -19.96 -7.46
CA ARG A 32 11.53 -20.84 -8.38
C ARG A 32 12.36 -21.37 -9.55
N ASP A 33 13.63 -20.97 -9.67
CA ASP A 33 14.50 -21.27 -10.82
C ASP A 33 13.83 -20.88 -12.16
N GLU A 34 12.98 -19.85 -12.12
CA GLU A 34 12.17 -19.40 -13.25
C GLU A 34 12.63 -18.02 -13.71
N LYS A 35 13.10 -17.93 -14.95
CA LYS A 35 13.51 -16.66 -15.56
C LYS A 35 12.30 -15.89 -16.07
N LEU A 36 11.92 -14.87 -15.33
CA LEU A 36 10.82 -13.99 -15.71
C LEU A 36 11.31 -12.85 -16.60
N GLY A 37 10.62 -12.64 -17.74
CA GLY A 37 10.83 -11.47 -18.60
C GLY A 37 10.06 -10.24 -18.10
N ILE A 38 10.36 -9.06 -18.66
CA ILE A 38 9.76 -7.77 -18.29
C ILE A 38 8.22 -7.79 -18.37
N ILE A 39 7.65 -8.34 -19.44
CA ILE A 39 6.19 -8.44 -19.60
C ILE A 39 5.57 -9.34 -18.52
N GLY A 40 6.28 -10.41 -18.14
CA GLY A 40 5.84 -11.32 -17.09
C GLY A 40 5.85 -10.65 -15.72
N SER A 41 6.93 -9.93 -15.38
CA SER A 41 7.01 -9.20 -14.11
C SER A 41 5.99 -8.06 -14.04
N GLU A 42 5.72 -7.36 -15.14
CA GLU A 42 4.67 -6.34 -15.20
C GLU A 42 3.29 -6.94 -14.94
N SER A 43 2.96 -8.07 -15.57
CA SER A 43 1.67 -8.72 -15.33
C SER A 43 1.50 -9.18 -13.89
N ILE A 44 2.57 -9.64 -13.23
CA ILE A 44 2.55 -10.04 -11.82
C ILE A 44 2.38 -8.81 -10.92
N LEU A 45 3.13 -7.73 -11.20
CA LEU A 45 3.02 -6.49 -10.46
C LEU A 45 1.59 -5.94 -10.55
N ASP A 46 1.01 -5.87 -11.76
CA ASP A 46 -0.38 -5.41 -11.97
C ASP A 46 -1.38 -6.27 -11.18
N PHE A 47 -1.20 -7.59 -11.19
CA PHE A 47 -2.04 -8.50 -10.39
C PHE A 47 -1.96 -8.19 -8.90
N PHE A 48 -0.77 -7.94 -8.35
CA PHE A 48 -0.62 -7.58 -6.93
C PHE A 48 -1.18 -6.20 -6.60
N MET A 49 -1.06 -5.23 -7.50
CA MET A 49 -1.64 -3.90 -7.33
C MET A 49 -3.18 -3.97 -7.26
N ASP A 50 -3.79 -4.79 -8.11
CA ASP A 50 -5.24 -4.99 -8.15
C ASP A 50 -5.78 -5.83 -6.98
N THR A 51 -4.99 -6.78 -6.48
CA THR A 51 -5.45 -7.70 -5.41
C THR A 51 -5.05 -7.26 -4.01
N LEU A 52 -3.76 -6.99 -3.80
CA LEU A 52 -3.19 -6.64 -2.50
C LEU A 52 -3.14 -5.12 -2.29
N GLY A 53 -2.77 -4.37 -3.32
CA GLY A 53 -2.50 -2.93 -3.23
C GLY A 53 -3.66 -2.17 -2.57
N VAL A 54 -4.87 -2.29 -3.10
CA VAL A 54 -6.06 -1.58 -2.58
C VAL A 54 -6.36 -1.99 -1.13
N THR A 55 -6.25 -3.28 -0.80
CA THR A 55 -6.55 -3.80 0.54
C THR A 55 -5.55 -3.26 1.57
N ILE A 56 -4.25 -3.33 1.25
CA ILE A 56 -3.18 -2.85 2.12
C ILE A 56 -3.27 -1.33 2.31
N TYR A 57 -3.49 -0.58 1.23
CA TYR A 57 -3.60 0.87 1.31
C TYR A 57 -4.78 1.32 2.19
N ASN A 58 -5.96 0.72 2.02
CA ASN A 58 -7.11 1.04 2.86
C ASN A 58 -6.86 0.70 4.33
N ARG A 59 -6.22 -0.44 4.61
CA ARG A 59 -5.83 -0.80 5.97
C ARG A 59 -4.86 0.22 6.58
N ALA A 60 -3.88 0.69 5.80
CA ALA A 60 -2.95 1.72 6.24
C ALA A 60 -3.66 3.06 6.54
N LEU A 61 -4.69 3.42 5.75
CA LEU A 61 -5.52 4.60 6.03
C LEU A 61 -6.32 4.45 7.33
N ASP A 62 -6.87 3.26 7.60
CA ASP A 62 -7.58 2.98 8.85
C ASP A 62 -6.64 3.10 10.06
N ASP A 63 -5.43 2.55 9.95
CA ASP A 63 -4.41 2.64 11.00
C ASP A 63 -3.96 4.09 11.24
N ALA A 64 -3.77 4.86 10.17
CA ALA A 64 -3.45 6.29 10.25
C ALA A 64 -4.57 7.09 10.93
N LYS A 65 -5.84 6.78 10.62
CA LYS A 65 -7.00 7.40 11.25
C LYS A 65 -7.05 7.09 12.75
N LEU A 66 -6.80 5.85 13.14
CA LEU A 66 -6.78 5.45 14.55
C LEU A 66 -5.69 6.19 15.32
N TRP A 67 -4.48 6.24 14.75
CA TRP A 67 -3.36 6.98 15.33
C TRP A 67 -3.69 8.48 15.51
N LEU A 68 -4.25 9.10 14.47
CA LEU A 68 -4.62 10.52 14.51
C LEU A 68 -5.71 10.81 15.55
N SER A 69 -6.72 9.94 15.64
CA SER A 69 -7.83 10.10 16.59
C SER A 69 -7.32 10.09 18.02
N LYS A 70 -6.43 9.15 18.35
CA LYS A 70 -5.79 9.10 19.67
C LYS A 70 -4.98 10.37 19.98
N ARG A 71 -4.23 10.87 19.00
CA ARG A 71 -3.47 12.13 19.18
C ARG A 71 -4.40 13.33 19.40
N MET A 72 -5.56 13.37 18.74
CA MET A 72 -6.54 14.45 18.94
C MET A 72 -7.15 14.41 20.34
N GLU A 73 -7.47 13.22 20.86
CA GLU A 73 -7.96 13.06 22.25
C GLU A 73 -6.91 13.53 23.27
N GLU A 74 -5.64 13.20 23.06
CA GLU A 74 -4.52 13.68 23.89
C GLU A 74 -4.43 15.21 23.87
N ASN A 75 -4.46 15.82 22.67
CA ASN A 75 -4.42 17.27 22.51
C ASN A 75 -5.63 17.97 23.17
N GLU A 76 -6.82 17.37 23.09
CA GLU A 76 -8.03 17.90 23.71
C GLU A 76 -7.92 17.87 25.24
N ALA A 77 -7.41 16.78 25.80
CA ALA A 77 -7.14 16.68 27.24
C ALA A 77 -6.13 17.74 27.71
N ASP A 78 -5.04 17.93 26.97
CA ASP A 78 -4.04 18.97 27.26
C ASP A 78 -4.64 20.38 27.23
N TYR A 79 -5.54 20.66 26.29
CA TYR A 79 -6.25 21.94 26.22
C TYR A 79 -7.17 22.16 27.43
N TYR A 80 -7.95 21.16 27.82
CA TYR A 80 -8.83 21.28 28.99
C TYR A 80 -8.07 21.49 30.29
N ALA A 81 -6.86 20.95 30.42
CA ALA A 81 -5.98 21.16 31.57
C ALA A 81 -5.55 22.63 31.77
N LEU A 82 -5.75 23.50 30.76
CA LEU A 82 -5.48 24.94 30.87
C LEU A 82 -6.58 25.72 31.61
N TYR A 83 -7.79 25.18 31.71
CA TYR A 83 -8.86 25.81 32.51
C TYR A 83 -8.52 25.70 34.01
N LYS A 84 -8.63 26.82 34.73
CA LYS A 84 -8.45 26.89 36.20
C LYS A 84 -9.76 26.70 36.93
#